data_AF-A0A7S2YT60-F1
#
_entry.id   AF-A0A7S2YT60-F1
#
_cell.length_a   1.000
_cell.length_b   1.000
_cell.length_c   1.000
_cell.angle_alpha   90.00
_cell.angle_beta   90.00
_cell.angle_gamma   90.00
#
_symmetry.space_group_name_H-M   'P 1'
#
loop_
_entity.id
_entity.type
_entity.pdbx_description
1 polymer ?
#
loop_
_entity_poly.entity_id
_entity_poly.type
_entity_poly.pdbx_seq_one_letter_code
_entity_poly.pdbx_strand_id
1 'polypeptide(L)'
;MSPAPDPLDKKFEEDKKKHEEPHRNFTMKQLRHFDGKKAAPEDEEFKPVYLSVNGTVFDVSDGRDFYGPEGPYEKFAGRECGVALAKMSFDEEHLDNLEGVKSLNFGEKNQLDEWHEKFKYYRNYPVKGRLLLDSALPKADRIVAKEELAKYNGEASVDVPEGYGTAPIYVGAGDQVFDVSFGGVESYGPDGPYHKFAGKDVSRALACMSLKEEDIDNSDLSDLTEKQLKTLNDWIKTYETKKGYPIVGRLGKKDFKL
;
A
#
# COMPACT_ATOMS: atom_id res chain seq x y z
N MET A 1 18.34 -0.43 47.86
CA MET A 1 18.89 -0.79 46.54
C MET A 1 17.98 -1.84 45.96
N SER A 2 17.17 -1.49 44.95
CA SER A 2 16.30 -2.46 44.27
C SER A 2 17.16 -3.43 43.46
N PRO A 3 16.78 -4.72 43.38
CA PRO A 3 17.57 -5.71 42.64
C PRO A 3 17.55 -5.40 41.15
N ALA A 4 18.64 -5.73 40.46
CA ALA A 4 18.74 -5.64 39.01
C ALA A 4 17.75 -6.63 38.35
N PRO A 5 17.15 -6.28 37.19
CA PRO A 5 16.20 -7.14 36.50
C PRO A 5 16.85 -8.44 35.99
N ASP A 6 16.03 -9.50 35.91
CA ASP A 6 16.42 -10.86 35.54
C ASP A 6 16.99 -10.91 34.10
N PRO A 7 18.14 -11.58 33.85
CA PRO A 7 18.67 -11.78 32.51
C PRO A 7 17.73 -12.52 31.55
N LEU A 8 16.72 -13.25 32.05
CA LEU A 8 15.68 -13.89 31.24
C LEU A 8 14.62 -12.90 30.73
N ASP A 9 14.34 -11.81 31.46
CA ASP A 9 13.45 -10.74 31.00
C ASP A 9 14.04 -10.01 29.78
N LYS A 10 15.38 -9.87 29.72
CA LYS A 10 16.07 -9.32 28.54
C LYS A 10 15.96 -10.20 27.31
N LYS A 11 15.86 -11.53 27.49
CA LYS A 11 15.75 -12.49 26.39
C LYS A 11 14.31 -12.58 25.84
N PHE A 12 13.30 -12.30 26.66
CA PHE A 12 11.91 -12.20 26.20
C PHE A 12 11.60 -10.87 25.50
N GLU A 13 12.35 -9.80 25.80
CA GLU A 13 12.27 -8.52 25.08
C GLU A 13 13.10 -8.52 23.77
N GLU A 14 14.15 -9.35 23.65
CA GLU A 14 15.00 -9.40 22.44
C GLU A 14 14.47 -10.29 21.29
N ASP A 15 13.45 -11.12 21.52
CA ASP A 15 12.89 -12.03 20.49
C ASP A 15 11.50 -11.65 19.96
N LYS A 16 11.01 -10.42 20.22
CA LYS A 16 10.19 -9.74 19.22
C LYS A 16 11.15 -9.13 18.20
N LYS A 17 11.58 -9.92 17.22
CA LYS A 17 11.76 -9.34 15.88
C LYS A 17 10.42 -8.67 15.56
N LYS A 18 10.30 -7.36 15.82
CA LYS A 18 9.28 -6.52 15.21
C LYS A 18 9.52 -6.76 13.73
N HIS A 19 8.71 -7.62 13.12
CA HIS A 19 8.71 -7.77 11.69
C HIS A 19 8.31 -6.38 11.20
N GLU A 20 9.30 -5.61 10.76
CA GLU A 20 9.05 -4.28 10.24
C GLU A 20 8.10 -4.48 9.06
N GLU A 21 6.94 -3.84 9.11
CA GLU A 21 5.95 -3.95 8.04
C GLU A 21 6.66 -3.55 6.74
N PRO A 22 6.60 -4.39 5.69
CA PRO A 22 7.28 -4.08 4.46
C PRO A 22 6.74 -2.78 3.88
N HIS A 23 7.64 -1.98 3.32
CA HIS A 23 7.22 -0.77 2.62
C HIS A 23 6.23 -1.11 1.51
N ARG A 24 5.24 -0.22 1.35
CA ARG A 24 4.19 -0.38 0.34
C ARG A 24 3.85 0.91 -0.38
N ASN A 25 3.04 0.78 -1.42
CA ASN A 25 2.43 1.91 -2.07
C ASN A 25 1.09 2.26 -1.42
N PHE A 26 0.68 3.52 -1.54
CA PHE A 26 -0.57 4.03 -1.02
C PHE A 26 -1.29 4.82 -2.11
N THR A 27 -2.59 4.64 -2.21
CA THR A 27 -3.47 5.66 -2.82
C THR A 27 -3.89 6.67 -1.76
N MET A 28 -4.39 7.84 -2.18
CA MET A 28 -4.98 8.83 -1.27
C MET A 28 -6.09 8.21 -0.41
N LYS A 29 -6.95 7.38 -1.03
CA LYS A 29 -8.05 6.69 -0.35
C LYS A 29 -7.55 5.72 0.73
N GLN A 30 -6.46 5.01 0.47
CA GLN A 30 -5.88 4.11 1.46
C GLN A 30 -5.19 4.87 2.59
N LEU A 31 -4.44 5.93 2.27
CA LEU A 31 -3.76 6.75 3.28
C LEU A 31 -4.75 7.36 4.27
N ARG A 32 -5.94 7.74 3.79
CA ARG A 32 -7.03 8.27 4.62
C ARG A 32 -7.49 7.38 5.75
N HIS A 33 -7.26 6.08 5.65
CA HIS A 33 -7.63 5.17 6.72
C HIS A 33 -6.81 5.37 7.99
N PHE A 34 -5.60 5.95 7.88
CA PHE A 34 -4.64 6.12 8.98
C PHE A 34 -4.73 7.52 9.58
N ASP A 35 -5.93 7.89 10.02
CA ASP A 35 -6.27 9.22 10.54
C ASP A 35 -6.14 9.34 12.07
N GLY A 36 -5.65 8.29 12.74
CA GLY A 36 -5.54 8.29 14.19
C GLY A 36 -6.85 8.13 14.96
N LYS A 37 -8.00 8.06 14.30
CA LYS A 37 -9.30 7.88 14.96
C LYS A 37 -9.54 6.41 15.27
N LYS A 38 -10.51 6.12 16.14
CA LYS A 38 -11.00 4.75 16.35
C LYS A 38 -11.73 4.25 15.10
N ALA A 39 -11.71 2.94 14.82
CA ALA A 39 -12.45 2.40 13.68
C ALA A 39 -13.96 2.31 13.99
N ALA A 40 -14.31 2.01 15.23
CA ALA A 40 -15.64 2.12 15.81
C ALA A 40 -15.59 2.83 17.19
N PRO A 41 -16.67 3.51 17.62
CA PRO A 41 -16.70 4.20 18.93
C PRO A 41 -16.32 3.32 20.12
N GLU A 42 -16.65 2.04 20.04
CA GLU A 42 -16.41 1.01 21.05
C GLU A 42 -14.97 0.46 21.06
N ASP A 43 -14.16 0.73 20.03
CA ASP A 43 -12.80 0.21 19.98
C ASP A 43 -11.96 0.81 21.11
N GLU A 44 -11.13 -0.01 21.74
CA GLU A 44 -10.21 0.45 22.79
C GLU A 44 -8.98 1.14 22.19
N GLU A 45 -8.56 0.70 21.00
CA GLU A 45 -7.36 1.18 20.33
C GLU A 45 -7.67 2.20 19.23
N PHE A 46 -6.81 3.19 19.10
CA PHE A 46 -6.84 4.13 17.99
C PHE A 46 -6.08 3.55 16.80
N LYS A 47 -6.55 3.85 15.59
CA LYS A 47 -5.76 3.58 14.38
C LYS A 47 -4.41 4.30 14.45
N PRO A 48 -3.38 3.81 13.73
CA PRO A 48 -2.16 4.56 13.49
C PRO A 48 -2.45 5.92 12.81
N VAL A 49 -1.53 6.87 12.99
CA VAL A 49 -1.57 8.17 12.29
C VAL A 49 -0.49 8.15 11.23
N TYR A 50 -0.88 8.06 9.96
CA TYR A 50 0.07 8.23 8.85
C TYR A 50 -0.17 9.57 8.19
N LEU A 51 0.86 10.16 7.61
CA LEU A 51 0.72 11.28 6.70
C LEU A 51 1.80 11.19 5.63
N SER A 52 1.58 11.88 4.52
CA SER A 52 2.55 11.95 3.44
C SER A 52 3.16 13.35 3.37
N VAL A 53 4.47 13.40 3.12
CA VAL A 53 5.20 14.63 2.79
C VAL A 53 5.99 14.37 1.51
N ASN A 54 5.66 15.10 0.44
CA ASN A 54 6.30 14.93 -0.87
C ASN A 54 6.26 13.46 -1.37
N GLY A 55 5.12 12.83 -1.13
CA GLY A 55 4.86 11.44 -1.50
C GLY A 55 5.53 10.40 -0.61
N THR A 56 6.35 10.75 0.38
CA THR A 56 6.85 9.79 1.38
C THR A 56 5.83 9.67 2.49
N VAL A 57 5.34 8.45 2.74
CA VAL A 57 4.39 8.16 3.81
C VAL A 57 5.16 7.85 5.09
N PHE A 58 4.90 8.63 6.13
CA PHE A 58 5.48 8.47 7.46
C PHE A 58 4.42 7.94 8.43
N ASP A 59 4.85 7.05 9.33
CA ASP A 59 4.11 6.72 10.54
C ASP A 59 4.44 7.75 11.63
N VAL A 60 3.48 8.62 11.92
CA VAL A 60 3.61 9.68 12.92
C VAL A 60 2.81 9.36 14.19
N SER A 61 2.54 8.08 14.44
CA SER A 61 1.76 7.63 15.61
C SER A 61 2.41 8.04 16.94
N ASP A 62 3.75 8.09 17.02
CA ASP A 62 4.47 8.60 18.20
C ASP A 62 4.28 10.12 18.41
N GLY A 63 3.82 10.83 17.37
CA GLY A 63 3.45 12.24 17.41
C GLY A 63 1.94 12.48 17.53
N ARG A 64 1.17 11.54 18.10
CA ARG A 64 -0.30 11.61 18.17
C ARG A 64 -0.82 12.88 18.84
N ASP A 65 -0.13 13.45 19.82
CA ASP A 65 -0.53 14.72 20.45
C ASP A 65 -0.56 15.90 19.45
N PHE A 66 0.16 15.78 18.34
CA PHE A 66 0.24 16.78 17.27
C PHE A 66 -0.71 16.45 16.12
N TYR A 67 -0.62 15.22 15.61
CA TYR A 67 -1.27 14.82 14.35
C TYR A 67 -2.50 13.93 14.56
N GLY A 68 -2.69 13.39 15.76
CA GLY A 68 -3.87 12.61 16.09
C GLY A 68 -5.10 13.48 16.34
N PRO A 69 -6.24 12.85 16.66
CA PRO A 69 -7.48 13.57 16.96
C PRO A 69 -7.27 14.62 18.04
N GLU A 70 -7.85 15.81 17.87
CA GLU A 70 -7.74 16.97 18.77
C GLU A 70 -6.35 17.62 18.80
N GLY A 71 -5.37 17.10 18.06
CA GLY A 71 -4.06 17.71 17.89
C GLY A 71 -4.09 18.95 16.99
N PRO A 72 -3.16 19.91 17.19
CA PRO A 72 -3.09 21.14 16.40
C PRO A 72 -2.87 20.92 14.89
N TYR A 73 -2.35 19.75 14.50
CA TYR A 73 -2.07 19.37 13.12
C TYR A 73 -2.92 18.18 12.66
N GLU A 74 -4.05 17.89 13.32
CA GLU A 74 -4.93 16.77 12.99
C GLU A 74 -5.39 16.76 11.52
N LYS A 75 -5.45 17.93 10.87
CA LYS A 75 -5.84 18.07 9.46
C LYS A 75 -4.89 17.33 8.50
N PHE A 76 -3.67 17.03 8.92
CA PHE A 76 -2.70 16.29 8.11
C PHE A 76 -2.85 14.76 8.24
N ALA A 77 -3.59 14.28 9.25
CA ALA A 77 -3.78 12.85 9.49
C ALA A 77 -4.43 12.16 8.29
N GLY A 78 -3.78 11.12 7.78
CA GLY A 78 -4.19 10.36 6.61
C GLY A 78 -4.13 11.14 5.29
N ARG A 79 -3.36 12.24 5.20
CA ARG A 79 -3.29 13.10 3.99
C ARG A 79 -1.88 13.32 3.49
N GLU A 80 -1.77 13.71 2.22
CA GLU A 80 -0.56 14.39 1.75
C GLU A 80 -0.60 15.87 2.15
N CYS A 81 0.45 16.33 2.81
CA CYS A 81 0.53 17.68 3.36
C CYS A 81 1.80 18.43 2.94
N GLY A 82 2.58 17.94 1.98
CA GLY A 82 3.82 18.60 1.53
C GLY A 82 3.60 20.05 1.08
N VAL A 83 2.60 20.32 0.23
CA VAL A 83 2.30 21.70 -0.20
C VAL A 83 1.85 22.57 0.99
N ALA A 84 1.02 22.02 1.87
CA ALA A 84 0.58 22.71 3.08
C ALA A 84 1.75 23.08 4.00
N LEU A 85 2.69 22.16 4.22
CA LEU A 85 3.90 22.38 5.03
C LEU A 85 4.85 23.39 4.36
N ALA A 86 5.06 23.27 3.05
CA ALA A 86 5.90 24.19 2.27
C ALA A 86 5.41 25.65 2.35
N LYS A 87 4.08 25.83 2.35
CA LYS A 87 3.40 27.12 2.41
C LYS A 87 3.02 27.57 3.82
N MET A 88 3.30 26.76 4.84
CA MET A 88 2.87 26.99 6.24
C MET A 88 1.35 27.25 6.35
N SER A 89 0.57 26.43 5.64
CA SER A 89 -0.86 26.61 5.43
C SER A 89 -1.69 25.45 6.00
N PHE A 90 -2.93 25.75 6.39
CA PHE A 90 -3.97 24.76 6.72
C PHE A 90 -5.17 24.79 5.76
N ASP A 91 -5.03 25.51 4.64
CA ASP A 91 -6.06 25.62 3.61
C ASP A 91 -6.27 24.28 2.89
N GLU A 92 -7.53 23.96 2.64
CA GLU A 92 -7.94 22.66 2.08
C GLU A 92 -7.36 22.41 0.68
N GLU A 93 -7.14 23.47 -0.11
CA GLU A 93 -6.54 23.38 -1.45
C GLU A 93 -5.07 22.95 -1.46
N HIS A 94 -4.39 23.08 -0.31
CA HIS A 94 -3.01 22.66 -0.13
C HIS A 94 -2.89 21.22 0.41
N LEU A 95 -4.00 20.59 0.79
CA LEU A 95 -4.06 19.21 1.27
C LEU A 95 -4.37 18.25 0.12
N ASP A 96 -3.74 17.08 0.14
CA ASP A 96 -3.72 16.08 -0.95
C ASP A 96 -3.27 16.58 -2.30
N ASN A 97 -2.58 17.71 -2.32
CA ASN A 97 -2.11 18.35 -3.53
C ASN A 97 -0.67 17.94 -3.85
N LEU A 98 -0.43 16.64 -4.06
CA LEU A 98 0.92 16.15 -4.37
C LEU A 98 1.46 16.77 -5.67
N GLU A 99 0.61 16.98 -6.69
CA GLU A 99 1.04 17.62 -7.94
C GLU A 99 1.48 19.08 -7.73
N GLY A 100 0.88 19.78 -6.76
CA GLY A 100 1.20 21.16 -6.41
C GLY A 100 2.64 21.36 -5.97
N VAL A 101 3.35 20.31 -5.53
CA VAL A 101 4.79 20.35 -5.20
C VAL A 101 5.60 20.85 -6.40
N LYS A 102 5.19 20.52 -7.64
CA LYS A 102 5.89 20.93 -8.86
C LYS A 102 5.84 22.45 -9.07
N SER A 103 4.81 23.10 -8.57
CA SER A 103 4.55 24.54 -8.72
C SER A 103 5.13 25.41 -7.60
N LEU A 104 5.77 24.79 -6.58
CA LEU A 104 6.40 25.51 -5.48
C LEU A 104 7.58 26.36 -5.99
N ASN A 105 7.69 27.57 -5.44
CA ASN A 105 8.87 28.42 -5.67
C ASN A 105 10.10 27.87 -4.92
N PHE A 106 11.27 28.47 -5.15
CA PHE A 106 12.53 28.01 -4.54
C PHE A 106 12.49 27.99 -3.00
N GLY A 107 11.94 29.04 -2.38
CA GLY A 107 11.83 29.11 -0.91
C GLY A 107 10.87 28.07 -0.37
N GLU A 108 9.71 27.90 -1.00
CA GLU A 108 8.73 26.86 -0.62
C GLU A 108 9.29 25.44 -0.79
N LYS A 109 10.10 25.18 -1.83
CA LYS A 109 10.80 23.90 -2.00
C LYS A 109 11.81 23.65 -0.88
N ASN A 110 12.60 24.67 -0.51
CA ASN A 110 13.52 24.56 0.62
C ASN A 110 12.76 24.25 1.93
N GLN A 111 11.62 24.91 2.17
CA GLN A 111 10.77 24.59 3.33
C GLN A 111 10.25 23.14 3.30
N LEU A 112 9.83 22.65 2.12
CA LEU A 112 9.38 21.27 1.96
C LEU A 112 10.49 20.27 2.30
N ASP A 113 11.70 20.50 1.78
CA ASP A 113 12.86 19.63 2.00
C ASP A 113 13.26 19.63 3.48
N GLU A 114 13.28 20.79 4.14
CA GLU A 114 13.53 20.90 5.58
C GLU A 114 12.49 20.14 6.42
N TRP A 115 11.21 20.22 6.05
CA TRP A 115 10.16 19.45 6.71
C TRP A 115 10.34 17.95 6.49
N HIS A 116 10.66 17.53 5.27
CA HIS A 116 10.92 16.12 4.97
C HIS A 116 12.09 15.57 5.81
N GLU A 117 13.20 16.32 5.86
CA GLU A 117 14.35 15.98 6.70
C GLU A 117 13.98 15.96 8.19
N LYS A 118 13.19 16.93 8.66
CA LYS A 118 12.69 16.98 10.04
C LYS A 118 11.93 15.73 10.42
N PHE A 119 11.04 15.25 9.55
CA PHE A 119 10.28 14.03 9.77
C PHE A 119 11.19 12.81 9.80
N LYS A 120 12.08 12.70 8.81
CA LYS A 120 12.92 11.52 8.62
C LYS A 120 14.09 11.40 9.60
N TYR A 121 14.77 12.50 9.92
CA TYR A 121 16.05 12.46 10.65
C TYR A 121 15.97 13.06 12.06
N TYR A 122 15.18 14.13 12.24
CA TYR A 122 15.09 14.79 13.56
C TYR A 122 14.03 14.17 14.46
N ARG A 123 12.86 13.86 13.88
CA ARG A 123 11.79 13.12 14.56
C ARG A 123 11.94 11.61 14.42
N ASN A 124 12.66 11.17 13.38
CA ASN A 124 12.92 9.76 13.09
C ASN A 124 11.63 8.94 12.97
N TYR A 125 10.61 9.51 12.31
CA TYR A 125 9.36 8.79 12.05
C TYR A 125 9.61 7.65 11.05
N PRO A 126 9.10 6.43 11.32
CA PRO A 126 9.23 5.32 10.39
C PRO A 126 8.63 5.65 9.02
N VAL A 127 9.36 5.30 7.95
CA VAL A 127 8.83 5.39 6.58
C VAL A 127 8.02 4.14 6.29
N LYS A 128 6.78 4.29 5.85
CA LYS A 128 5.90 3.17 5.49
C LYS A 128 5.83 2.91 3.99
N GLY A 129 6.36 3.83 3.19
CA GLY A 129 6.49 3.70 1.75
C GLY A 129 6.13 4.99 1.01
N ARG A 130 5.43 4.86 -0.11
CA ARG A 130 5.15 6.00 -1.02
C ARG A 130 3.68 6.14 -1.36
N LEU A 131 3.23 7.38 -1.46
CA LEU A 131 1.91 7.77 -1.94
C LEU A 131 1.98 8.05 -3.43
N LEU A 132 1.07 7.43 -4.19
CA LEU A 132 0.95 7.60 -5.62
C LEU A 132 -0.41 8.17 -5.98
N LEU A 133 -0.39 8.97 -7.06
CA LEU A 133 -1.60 9.51 -7.67
C LEU A 133 -2.14 8.53 -8.69
N ASP A 134 -3.47 8.51 -8.83
CA ASP A 134 -4.15 7.71 -9.83
C ASP A 134 -3.70 8.09 -11.26
N SER A 135 -3.26 9.34 -11.47
CA SER A 135 -2.70 9.83 -12.74
C SER A 135 -1.36 9.19 -13.11
N ALA A 136 -0.59 8.71 -12.12
CA ALA A 136 0.71 8.07 -12.32
C ALA A 136 0.59 6.54 -12.56
N LEU A 137 -0.59 5.96 -12.31
CA LEU A 137 -0.81 4.54 -12.48
C LEU A 137 -1.08 4.17 -13.96
N PRO A 138 -0.70 2.95 -14.39
CA PRO A 138 -1.11 2.43 -15.68
C PRO A 138 -2.63 2.47 -15.86
N LYS A 139 -3.10 2.75 -17.08
CA LYS A 139 -4.53 2.81 -17.38
C LYS A 139 -5.21 1.46 -17.20
N ALA A 140 -6.36 1.43 -16.53
CA ALA A 140 -7.09 0.20 -16.23
C ALA A 140 -7.61 -0.58 -17.45
N ASP A 141 -7.71 0.06 -18.62
CA ASP A 141 -8.19 -0.54 -19.87
C ASP A 141 -7.09 -1.11 -20.77
N ARG A 142 -5.82 -0.89 -20.42
CA ARG A 142 -4.69 -1.46 -21.18
C ARG A 142 -4.72 -2.98 -21.10
N ILE A 143 -4.23 -3.63 -22.14
CA ILE A 143 -4.05 -5.09 -22.14
C ILE A 143 -2.68 -5.42 -21.53
N VAL A 144 -2.67 -6.35 -20.59
CA VAL A 144 -1.48 -6.91 -19.95
C VAL A 144 -1.34 -8.35 -20.41
N ALA A 145 -0.28 -8.62 -21.16
CA ALA A 145 0.06 -9.97 -21.60
C ALA A 145 0.62 -10.80 -20.43
N LYS A 146 0.56 -12.13 -20.53
CA LYS A 146 1.05 -13.04 -19.48
C LYS A 146 2.55 -12.82 -19.21
N GLU A 147 3.32 -12.57 -20.25
CA GLU A 147 4.77 -12.34 -20.18
C GLU A 147 5.10 -11.00 -19.53
N GLU A 148 4.23 -10.00 -19.68
CA GLU A 148 4.38 -8.73 -18.98
C GLU A 148 3.96 -8.87 -17.51
N LEU A 149 2.84 -9.53 -17.25
CA LEU A 149 2.34 -9.77 -15.90
C LEU A 149 3.43 -10.43 -15.02
N ALA A 150 4.10 -11.45 -15.57
CA ALA A 150 5.17 -12.18 -14.90
C ALA A 150 6.38 -11.32 -14.50
N LYS A 151 6.59 -10.15 -15.13
CA LYS A 151 7.67 -9.22 -14.76
C LYS A 151 7.38 -8.47 -13.47
N TYR A 152 6.12 -8.33 -13.07
CA TYR A 152 5.72 -7.59 -11.88
C TYR A 152 5.37 -8.56 -10.75
N ASN A 153 6.38 -9.30 -10.27
CA ASN A 153 6.21 -10.32 -9.23
C ASN A 153 6.71 -9.87 -7.85
N GLY A 154 7.06 -8.59 -7.68
CA GLY A 154 7.54 -8.04 -6.41
C GLY A 154 9.01 -8.33 -6.09
N GLU A 155 9.76 -8.96 -7.00
CA GLU A 155 11.20 -9.09 -6.83
C GLU A 155 11.91 -7.73 -6.92
N ALA A 156 12.91 -7.54 -6.07
CA ALA A 156 13.73 -6.32 -6.06
C ALA A 156 14.59 -6.14 -7.33
N SER A 157 14.68 -7.18 -8.17
CA SER A 157 15.37 -7.16 -9.46
C SER A 157 14.61 -6.38 -10.55
N VAL A 158 13.33 -6.09 -10.32
CA VAL A 158 12.48 -5.31 -11.23
C VAL A 158 12.75 -3.83 -11.04
N ASP A 159 12.92 -3.08 -12.14
CA ASP A 159 13.01 -1.63 -12.10
C ASP A 159 11.79 -1.05 -11.37
N VAL A 160 12.01 -0.52 -10.16
CA VAL A 160 10.96 0.10 -9.36
C VAL A 160 10.56 1.40 -10.07
N PRO A 161 9.30 1.54 -10.54
CA PRO A 161 8.89 2.73 -11.26
C PRO A 161 9.08 3.99 -10.41
N GLU A 162 9.34 5.12 -11.06
CA GLU A 162 9.55 6.38 -10.35
C GLU A 162 8.36 6.69 -9.42
N GLY A 163 8.68 7.00 -8.17
CA GLY A 163 7.68 7.30 -7.14
C GLY A 163 7.18 6.09 -6.34
N TYR A 164 7.35 4.85 -6.82
CA TYR A 164 6.99 3.64 -6.07
C TYR A 164 7.89 3.48 -4.82
N GLY A 165 7.30 3.01 -3.73
CA GLY A 165 7.99 2.67 -2.47
C GLY A 165 8.46 1.22 -2.39
N THR A 166 7.99 0.38 -3.30
CA THR A 166 8.35 -1.03 -3.44
C THR A 166 8.09 -1.49 -4.87
N ALA A 167 8.70 -2.60 -5.28
CA ALA A 167 8.48 -3.17 -6.60
C ALA A 167 6.98 -3.47 -6.83
N PRO A 168 6.43 -3.20 -8.03
CA PRO A 168 5.05 -3.53 -8.33
C PRO A 168 4.81 -5.05 -8.23
N ILE A 169 3.65 -5.41 -7.73
CA ILE A 169 3.22 -6.80 -7.60
C ILE A 169 1.88 -6.90 -8.30
N TYR A 170 1.83 -7.52 -9.47
CA TYR A 170 0.60 -7.65 -10.23
C TYR A 170 -0.03 -9.02 -10.01
N VAL A 171 -1.34 -9.03 -9.83
CA VAL A 171 -2.14 -10.25 -9.71
C VAL A 171 -3.33 -10.13 -10.63
N GLY A 172 -3.47 -11.09 -11.55
CA GLY A 172 -4.62 -11.22 -12.43
C GLY A 172 -5.76 -11.97 -11.74
N ALA A 173 -6.97 -11.42 -11.78
CA ALA A 173 -8.18 -12.08 -11.28
C ALA A 173 -9.39 -11.70 -12.14
N GLY A 174 -10.06 -12.70 -12.72
CA GLY A 174 -11.12 -12.51 -13.70
C GLY A 174 -10.56 -11.97 -15.01
N ASP A 175 -10.96 -10.75 -15.38
CA ASP A 175 -10.39 -10.03 -16.53
C ASP A 175 -9.52 -8.85 -16.12
N GLN A 176 -9.33 -8.61 -14.81
CA GLN A 176 -8.63 -7.45 -14.26
C GLN A 176 -7.23 -7.81 -13.76
N VAL A 177 -6.31 -6.85 -13.84
CA VAL A 177 -4.98 -6.91 -13.23
C VAL A 177 -4.91 -5.89 -12.10
N PHE A 178 -4.63 -6.36 -10.90
CA PHE A 178 -4.52 -5.55 -9.69
C PHE A 178 -3.06 -5.34 -9.31
N ASP A 179 -2.69 -4.11 -8.94
CA ASP A 179 -1.40 -3.83 -8.30
C ASP A 179 -1.53 -4.02 -6.78
N VAL A 180 -1.16 -5.21 -6.31
CA VAL A 180 -1.24 -5.58 -4.90
C VAL A 180 -0.07 -5.05 -4.08
N SER A 181 0.88 -4.32 -4.69
CA SER A 181 1.93 -3.60 -3.94
C SER A 181 1.35 -2.47 -3.05
N PHE A 182 0.07 -2.11 -3.25
CA PHE A 182 -0.64 -1.05 -2.52
C PHE A 182 -1.17 -1.49 -1.13
N GLY A 183 -0.75 -2.64 -0.60
CA GLY A 183 -1.26 -3.14 0.69
C GLY A 183 -1.24 -4.65 0.84
N GLY A 184 -0.84 -5.37 -0.21
CA GLY A 184 -0.71 -6.82 -0.22
C GLY A 184 0.74 -7.30 -0.15
N VAL A 185 1.73 -6.45 0.13
CA VAL A 185 3.15 -6.83 0.13
C VAL A 185 3.45 -7.95 1.14
N GLU A 186 2.86 -7.91 2.34
CA GLU A 186 2.98 -9.00 3.33
C GLU A 186 2.37 -10.33 2.86
N SER A 187 1.43 -10.27 1.91
CA SER A 187 0.71 -11.42 1.39
C SER A 187 1.37 -11.99 0.14
N TYR A 188 1.69 -11.13 -0.84
CA TYR A 188 2.11 -11.49 -2.19
C TYR A 188 3.56 -11.12 -2.50
N GLY A 189 4.24 -10.39 -1.62
CA GLY A 189 5.68 -10.13 -1.75
C GLY A 189 6.50 -11.41 -1.56
N PRO A 190 7.82 -11.37 -1.81
CA PRO A 190 8.67 -12.57 -1.84
C PRO A 190 8.60 -13.45 -0.58
N ASP A 191 8.44 -12.83 0.59
CA ASP A 191 8.35 -13.51 1.89
C ASP A 191 6.90 -13.84 2.32
N GLY A 192 5.91 -13.48 1.50
CA GLY A 192 4.50 -13.64 1.80
C GLY A 192 3.96 -15.06 1.55
N PRO A 193 2.88 -15.48 2.26
CA PRO A 193 2.28 -16.80 2.09
C PRO A 193 1.67 -17.04 0.70
N TYR A 194 1.33 -15.97 -0.02
CA TYR A 194 0.73 -15.99 -1.35
C TYR A 194 1.69 -15.50 -2.44
N HIS A 195 3.00 -15.45 -2.19
CA HIS A 195 4.00 -15.00 -3.17
C HIS A 195 3.92 -15.73 -4.51
N LYS A 196 3.48 -17.00 -4.51
CA LYS A 196 3.29 -17.80 -5.74
C LYS A 196 2.28 -17.21 -6.73
N PHE A 197 1.42 -16.30 -6.27
CA PHE A 197 0.43 -15.60 -7.08
C PHE A 197 1.00 -14.37 -7.79
N ALA A 198 2.14 -13.85 -7.32
CA ALA A 198 2.74 -12.65 -7.86
C ALA A 198 3.13 -12.84 -9.33
N GLY A 199 2.70 -11.91 -10.17
CA GLY A 199 2.92 -11.94 -11.62
C GLY A 199 2.09 -12.98 -12.38
N LYS A 200 1.00 -13.49 -11.82
CA LYS A 200 0.17 -14.54 -12.45
C LYS A 200 -1.31 -14.20 -12.52
N ASP A 201 -1.99 -14.86 -13.46
CA ASP A 201 -3.45 -14.96 -13.46
C ASP A 201 -3.85 -16.08 -12.49
N VAL A 202 -4.42 -15.69 -11.35
CA VAL A 202 -4.79 -16.61 -10.27
C VAL A 202 -6.30 -16.81 -10.15
N SER A 203 -7.03 -16.52 -11.23
CA SER A 203 -8.48 -16.66 -11.29
C SER A 203 -8.96 -18.05 -10.84
N ARG A 204 -8.33 -19.10 -11.36
CA ARG A 204 -8.65 -20.48 -10.95
C ARG A 204 -8.25 -20.76 -9.51
N ALA A 205 -7.03 -20.39 -9.11
CA ALA A 205 -6.55 -20.60 -7.74
C ALA A 205 -7.48 -19.94 -6.69
N LEU A 206 -7.98 -18.73 -6.96
CA LEU A 206 -8.97 -18.05 -6.12
C LEU A 206 -10.34 -18.75 -6.15
N ALA A 207 -10.81 -19.17 -7.32
CA ALA A 207 -12.07 -19.89 -7.47
C ALA A 207 -12.08 -21.24 -6.74
N CYS A 208 -10.95 -21.95 -6.78
CA CYS A 208 -10.75 -23.25 -6.14
C CYS A 208 -10.25 -23.15 -4.69
N MET A 209 -9.92 -21.94 -4.20
CA MET A 209 -9.29 -21.72 -2.89
C MET A 209 -8.02 -22.57 -2.70
N SER A 210 -7.16 -22.60 -3.71
CA SER A 210 -6.03 -23.53 -3.82
C SER A 210 -4.71 -22.79 -3.95
N LEU A 211 -3.66 -23.36 -3.34
CA LEU A 211 -2.26 -22.94 -3.49
C LEU A 211 -1.44 -23.94 -4.31
N LYS A 212 -2.11 -24.89 -4.98
CA LYS A 212 -1.48 -25.88 -5.84
C LYS A 212 -1.07 -25.26 -7.17
N GLU A 213 0.09 -25.64 -7.68
CA GLU A 213 0.63 -25.12 -8.94
C GLU A 213 -0.27 -25.44 -10.14
N GLU A 214 -0.94 -26.58 -10.11
CA GLU A 214 -1.95 -27.01 -11.09
C GLU A 214 -3.11 -26.00 -11.23
N ASP A 215 -3.48 -25.31 -10.15
CA ASP A 215 -4.54 -24.31 -10.13
C ASP A 215 -4.01 -22.89 -10.37
N ILE A 216 -2.74 -22.62 -10.02
CA ILE A 216 -2.10 -21.32 -10.16
C ILE A 216 -1.67 -21.06 -11.60
N ASP A 217 -1.12 -22.07 -12.27
CA ASP A 217 -0.59 -21.93 -13.63
C ASP A 217 -1.63 -22.20 -14.72
N ASN A 218 -2.87 -22.53 -14.32
CA ASN A 218 -3.99 -22.83 -15.20
C ASN A 218 -5.02 -21.69 -15.22
N SER A 219 -5.10 -21.00 -16.35
CA SER A 219 -6.06 -19.92 -16.60
C SER A 219 -7.42 -20.39 -17.16
N ASP A 220 -7.62 -21.69 -17.38
CA ASP A 220 -8.90 -22.21 -17.85
C ASP A 220 -9.93 -22.24 -16.72
N LEU A 221 -11.09 -21.64 -16.97
CA LEU A 221 -12.21 -21.55 -16.04
C LEU A 221 -13.46 -22.30 -16.53
N SER A 222 -13.37 -23.00 -17.67
CA SER A 222 -14.52 -23.60 -18.35
C SER A 222 -15.15 -24.79 -17.61
N ASP A 223 -14.37 -25.46 -16.77
CA ASP A 223 -14.77 -26.60 -15.92
C ASP A 223 -15.26 -26.18 -14.53
N LEU A 224 -15.19 -24.88 -14.19
CA LEU A 224 -15.54 -24.39 -12.87
C LEU A 224 -17.04 -24.35 -12.67
N THR A 225 -17.48 -24.77 -11.48
CA THR A 225 -18.87 -24.69 -11.07
C THR A 225 -19.30 -23.24 -10.81
N GLU A 226 -20.61 -22.97 -10.89
CA GLU A 226 -21.18 -21.65 -10.56
C GLU A 226 -20.77 -21.17 -9.16
N LYS A 227 -20.64 -22.09 -8.19
CA LYS A 227 -20.18 -21.76 -6.85
C LYS A 227 -18.73 -21.27 -6.84
N GLN A 228 -17.83 -21.93 -7.56
CA GLN A 228 -16.43 -21.52 -7.68
C GLN A 228 -16.31 -20.17 -8.40
N LEU A 229 -17.08 -19.95 -9.47
CA LEU A 229 -17.15 -18.66 -10.17
C LEU A 229 -17.67 -17.54 -9.25
N LYS A 230 -18.65 -17.85 -8.38
CA LYS A 230 -19.10 -16.90 -7.36
C LYS A 230 -17.99 -16.55 -6.37
N THR A 231 -17.24 -17.54 -5.89
CA THR A 231 -16.08 -17.33 -5.01
C THR A 231 -15.03 -16.43 -5.65
N LEU A 232 -14.71 -16.64 -6.94
CA LEU A 232 -13.82 -15.75 -7.70
C LEU A 232 -14.33 -14.30 -7.72
N ASN A 233 -15.61 -14.10 -8.04
CA ASN A 233 -16.20 -12.76 -8.08
C ASN A 233 -16.18 -12.07 -6.70
N ASP A 234 -16.36 -12.82 -5.61
CA ASP A 234 -16.27 -12.27 -4.25
C ASP A 234 -14.83 -11.87 -3.88
N TRP A 235 -13.83 -12.59 -4.39
CA TRP A 235 -12.42 -12.19 -4.27
C TRP A 235 -12.09 -10.94 -5.07
N ILE A 236 -12.53 -10.84 -6.32
CA ILE A 236 -12.37 -9.65 -7.17
C ILE A 236 -12.95 -8.42 -6.46
N LYS A 237 -14.17 -8.52 -5.93
CA LYS A 237 -14.78 -7.46 -5.12
C LYS A 237 -13.96 -7.13 -3.88
N THR A 238 -13.36 -8.14 -3.23
CA THR A 238 -12.52 -7.92 -2.05
C THR A 238 -11.25 -7.14 -2.42
N TYR A 239 -10.59 -7.46 -3.53
CA TYR A 239 -9.41 -6.73 -4.02
C TYR A 239 -9.76 -5.28 -4.35
N GLU A 240 -10.87 -5.05 -5.05
CA GLU A 240 -11.31 -3.71 -5.46
C GLU A 240 -11.82 -2.87 -4.29
N THR A 241 -12.69 -3.42 -3.45
CA THR A 241 -13.46 -2.62 -2.48
C THR A 241 -12.84 -2.62 -1.09
N LYS A 242 -12.48 -3.80 -0.57
CA LYS A 242 -11.98 -3.95 0.80
C LYS A 242 -10.49 -3.64 0.90
N LYS A 243 -9.71 -4.12 -0.07
CA LYS A 243 -8.26 -3.88 -0.14
C LYS A 243 -7.94 -2.59 -0.90
N GLY A 244 -8.78 -2.21 -1.87
CA GLY A 244 -8.59 -0.98 -2.62
C GLY A 244 -7.35 -1.02 -3.52
N TYR A 245 -6.99 -2.22 -4.04
CA TYR A 245 -5.87 -2.33 -4.95
C TYR A 245 -6.20 -1.66 -6.27
N PRO A 246 -5.30 -0.81 -6.81
CA PRO A 246 -5.54 -0.19 -8.10
C PRO A 246 -5.60 -1.22 -9.22
N ILE A 247 -6.51 -1.01 -10.17
CA ILE A 247 -6.58 -1.80 -11.40
C ILE A 247 -5.64 -1.16 -12.42
N VAL A 248 -4.64 -1.91 -12.85
CA VAL A 248 -3.55 -1.45 -13.72
C VAL A 248 -3.64 -2.04 -15.14
N GLY A 249 -4.73 -2.71 -15.45
CA GLY A 249 -5.02 -3.21 -16.78
C GLY A 249 -6.02 -4.37 -16.77
N ARG A 250 -6.17 -4.99 -17.95
CA ARG A 250 -6.94 -6.20 -18.17
C ARG A 250 -6.07 -7.31 -18.70
N LEU A 251 -6.40 -8.55 -18.32
CA LEU A 251 -5.72 -9.72 -18.84
C LEU A 251 -5.99 -9.84 -20.34
N GLY A 252 -4.93 -10.03 -21.13
CA GLY A 252 -5.04 -10.34 -22.55
C GLY A 252 -5.74 -11.69 -22.74
N LYS A 253 -7.01 -11.68 -23.14
CA LYS A 253 -7.72 -12.91 -23.48
C LYS A 253 -7.03 -13.54 -24.70
N LYS A 254 -6.69 -14.83 -24.63
CA LYS A 254 -6.50 -15.62 -25.86
C LYS A 254 -7.83 -15.57 -26.61
N ASP A 255 -7.78 -15.22 -27.89
CA ASP A 255 -8.96 -15.27 -28.76
C ASP A 255 -9.61 -16.66 -28.65
N PHE A 256 -10.72 -16.76 -27.91
CA PHE A 256 -11.61 -17.89 -28.05
C PHE A 256 -12.34 -17.69 -29.37
N LYS A 257 -11.78 -18.25 -30.45
CA LYS A 257 -12.56 -18.50 -31.66
C LYS A 257 -13.65 -19.50 -31.27
N LEU A 258 -14.90 -19.03 -31.28
CA LEU A 258 -16.11 -19.84 -31.30
C LEU A 258 -16.11 -20.80 -32.51
#